data_AF-A0A428RSM5-F1
#
_entry.id   AF-A0A428RSM5-F1
#
_cell.length_a   1.000
_cell.length_b   1.000
_cell.length_c   1.000
_cell.angle_alpha   90.00
_cell.angle_beta   90.00
_cell.angle_gamma   90.00
#
_symmetry.space_group_name_H-M   'P 1'
#
loop_
_entity.id
_entity.type
_entity.pdbx_description
1 polymer ?
#
loop_
_entity_poly.entity_id
_entity_poly.type
_entity_poly.pdbx_seq_one_letter_code
_entity_poly.pdbx_strand_id
1 'polypeptide(L)'
;MACRLWTWRRQATQWSFLEAQIGGPVDNLAFLPGVIVQGHEWKFVATTRKDNKTTLWSSHQFGTTMTLVGVFQIMAGLRRLRRWSVEVFWPWYKKHVLHLHEVTQIESGSR
;
A
#
# COMPACT_ATOMS: atom_id res chain seq x y z
N MET A 1 22.65 -8.66 3.36
CA MET A 1 21.92 -8.94 2.09
C MET A 1 20.60 -9.70 2.29
N ALA A 2 20.47 -10.61 3.27
CA ALA A 2 19.25 -11.41 3.47
C ALA A 2 17.94 -10.60 3.65
N CYS A 3 17.91 -9.57 4.49
CA CYS A 3 16.68 -8.80 4.78
C CYS A 3 15.98 -8.24 3.52
N ARG A 4 16.75 -7.80 2.51
CA ARG A 4 16.18 -7.28 1.25
C ARG A 4 15.46 -8.36 0.43
N LEU A 5 16.00 -9.59 0.40
CA LEU A 5 15.39 -10.74 -0.27
C LEU A 5 14.10 -11.18 0.43
N TRP A 6 14.06 -11.15 1.77
CA TRP A 6 12.85 -11.45 2.55
C TRP A 6 11.74 -10.44 2.32
N THR A 7 12.04 -9.13 2.30
CA THR A 7 11.05 -8.08 1.99
C THR A 7 10.49 -8.27 0.58
N TRP A 8 11.34 -8.55 -0.41
CA TRP A 8 10.91 -8.76 -1.79
C TRP A 8 9.93 -9.94 -1.90
N ARG A 9 10.26 -11.09 -1.29
CA ARG A 9 9.40 -12.28 -1.32
C ARG A 9 8.04 -12.02 -0.67
N ARG A 10 8.03 -11.31 0.47
CA ARG A 10 6.79 -10.93 1.17
C ARG A 10 5.90 -10.02 0.33
N GLN A 11 6.49 -9.00 -0.30
CA GLN A 11 5.73 -8.08 -1.15
C GLN A 11 5.19 -8.79 -2.40
N ALA A 12 5.97 -9.68 -3.02
CA ALA A 12 5.49 -10.50 -4.15
C ALA A 12 4.25 -11.34 -3.77
N THR A 13 4.24 -11.95 -2.59
CA THR A 13 3.08 -12.71 -2.08
C THR A 13 1.84 -11.83 -1.89
N GLN A 14 2.02 -10.59 -1.41
CA GLN A 14 0.89 -9.66 -1.25
C GLN A 14 0.23 -9.33 -2.60
N TRP A 15 1.02 -9.20 -3.66
CA TRP A 15 0.48 -8.98 -5.00
C TRP A 15 -0.27 -10.21 -5.53
N SER A 16 0.26 -11.42 -5.35
CA SER A 16 -0.44 -12.64 -5.76
C SER A 16 -1.75 -12.85 -5.00
N PHE A 17 -1.80 -12.48 -3.72
CA PHE A 17 -3.04 -12.54 -2.93
C PHE A 17 -4.11 -11.57 -3.47
N LEU A 18 -3.70 -10.33 -3.81
CA LEU A 18 -4.62 -9.35 -4.39
C LEU A 18 -5.12 -9.78 -5.79
N GLU A 19 -4.25 -10.34 -6.63
CA GLU A 19 -4.65 -10.88 -7.93
C GLU A 19 -5.63 -12.04 -7.81
N ALA A 20 -5.40 -12.95 -6.85
CA ALA A 20 -6.33 -14.04 -6.57
C ALA A 20 -7.70 -13.55 -6.10
N GLN A 21 -7.75 -12.40 -5.40
CA GLN A 21 -8.99 -11.80 -4.90
C GLN A 21 -9.77 -11.05 -5.99
N ILE A 22 -9.09 -10.48 -6.99
CA ILE A 22 -9.71 -9.69 -8.08
C ILE A 22 -10.07 -10.57 -9.28
N GLY A 23 -9.41 -11.73 -9.43
CA GLY A 23 -9.61 -12.61 -10.59
C GLY A 23 -9.00 -12.06 -11.89
N GLY A 24 -8.12 -11.06 -11.80
CA GLY A 24 -7.52 -10.38 -12.95
C GLY A 24 -6.33 -9.49 -12.55
N PRO A 25 -5.66 -8.84 -13.54
CA PRO A 25 -4.55 -7.94 -13.27
C PRO A 25 -4.97 -6.75 -12.39
N VAL A 26 -4.09 -6.35 -11.47
CA VAL A 26 -4.28 -5.23 -10.57
C VAL A 26 -4.08 -3.91 -11.33
N ASP A 27 -5.02 -3.59 -12.22
CA ASP A 27 -4.98 -2.35 -12.98
C ASP A 27 -5.46 -1.19 -12.10
N ASN A 28 -4.82 -0.02 -12.24
CA ASN A 28 -5.11 1.24 -11.53
C ASN A 28 -4.64 1.37 -10.06
N LEU A 29 -3.90 0.42 -9.48
CA LEU A 29 -3.25 0.66 -8.18
C LEU A 29 -1.84 1.21 -8.37
N ALA A 30 -1.62 2.47 -7.96
CA ALA A 30 -0.35 3.17 -8.17
C ALA A 30 0.84 2.46 -7.50
N PHE A 31 0.73 2.09 -6.22
CA PHE A 31 1.75 1.35 -5.48
C PHE A 31 1.18 0.73 -4.20
N LEU A 32 1.85 -0.29 -3.67
CA LEU A 32 1.62 -0.83 -2.32
C LEU A 32 2.73 -0.35 -1.38
N PRO A 33 2.40 0.45 -0.34
CA PRO A 33 3.37 0.87 0.65
C PRO A 33 3.72 -0.27 1.61
N GLY A 34 4.95 -0.25 2.10
CA GLY A 34 5.45 -1.08 3.17
C GLY A 34 6.36 -0.28 4.10
N VAL A 35 6.40 -0.68 5.37
CA VAL A 35 7.30 -0.12 6.37
C VAL A 35 8.19 -1.25 6.89
N ILE A 36 9.50 -1.02 6.85
CA ILE A 36 10.50 -1.93 7.40
C ILE A 36 11.08 -1.27 8.64
N VAL A 37 11.05 -1.99 9.76
CA VAL A 37 11.69 -1.59 11.00
C VAL A 37 12.91 -2.48 11.20
N GLN A 38 14.10 -1.89 11.22
CA GLN A 38 15.36 -2.61 11.42
C GLN A 38 16.15 -1.94 12.53
N GLY A 39 16.12 -2.53 13.73
CA GLY A 39 16.65 -1.91 14.94
C GLY A 39 15.95 -0.58 15.21
N HIS A 40 16.72 0.51 15.18
CA HIS A 40 16.20 1.87 15.38
C HIS A 40 15.77 2.55 14.08
N GLU A 41 16.06 1.96 12.92
CA GLU A 41 15.77 2.58 11.62
C GLU A 41 14.39 2.20 11.10
N TRP A 42 13.65 3.20 10.64
CA TRP A 42 12.36 3.04 10.00
C TRP A 42 12.46 3.44 8.54
N LYS A 43 12.21 2.48 7.64
CA LYS A 43 12.35 2.64 6.20
C LYS A 43 11.03 2.45 5.50
N PHE A 44 10.72 3.35 4.59
CA PHE A 44 9.57 3.27 3.71
C PHE A 44 9.98 2.52 2.45
N VAL A 45 9.19 1.53 2.06
CA VAL A 45 9.31 0.84 0.78
C VAL A 45 8.00 0.96 0.04
N ALA A 46 8.07 1.03 -1.28
CA ALA A 46 6.89 0.96 -2.13
C ALA A 46 7.14 -0.11 -3.18
N THR A 47 6.09 -0.87 -3.50
CA THR A 47 6.12 -1.77 -4.65
C THR A 47 5.12 -1.30 -5.67
N THR A 48 5.50 -1.38 -6.94
CA THR A 48 4.61 -1.15 -8.07
C THR A 48 4.60 -2.41 -8.91
N ARG A 49 3.43 -2.84 -9.37
CA ARG A 49 3.32 -3.95 -10.31
C ARG A 49 2.82 -3.42 -11.64
N LYS A 50 3.62 -3.59 -12.69
CA LYS A 50 3.27 -3.23 -14.06
C LYS A 50 3.71 -4.36 -14.98
N ASP A 51 2.83 -4.80 -15.87
CA ASP A 51 3.12 -5.83 -16.89
C ASP A 51 3.75 -7.11 -16.30
N ASN A 52 3.18 -7.60 -15.20
CA ASN A 52 3.63 -8.78 -14.46
C ASN A 52 5.02 -8.67 -13.79
N LYS A 53 5.70 -7.52 -13.86
CA LYS A 53 6.92 -7.22 -13.11
C LYS A 53 6.60 -6.44 -11.85
N THR A 54 7.10 -6.94 -10.72
CA THR A 54 7.06 -6.24 -9.44
C THR A 54 8.36 -5.49 -9.24
N THR A 55 8.31 -4.16 -9.29
CA THR A 55 9.46 -3.30 -8.98
C THR A 55 9.37 -2.86 -7.52
N LEU A 56 10.41 -3.16 -6.75
CA LEU A 56 10.58 -2.66 -5.39
C LEU A 56 11.38 -1.35 -5.43
N TRP A 57 10.74 -0.27 -5.05
CA TRP A 57 11.38 1.03 -4.89
C TRP A 57 12.12 1.04 -3.55
N SER A 58 13.41 1.37 -3.62
CA SER A 58 14.36 1.14 -2.53
C SER A 58 14.03 1.94 -1.26
N SER A 59 14.47 1.38 -0.14
CA SER A 59 14.04 1.74 1.21
C SER A 59 14.57 3.12 1.63
N HIS A 60 13.77 4.17 1.52
CA HIS A 60 14.13 5.48 2.07
C HIS A 60 13.92 5.45 3.59
N GLN A 61 14.97 5.70 4.36
CA GLN A 61 14.84 5.87 5.81
C GLN A 61 14.10 7.18 6.07
N PHE A 62 12.90 7.09 6.63
CA PHE A 62 12.09 8.27 6.92
C PHE A 62 12.11 8.63 8.41
N GLY A 63 12.73 7.81 9.26
CA GLY A 63 12.92 8.16 10.66
C GLY A 63 13.77 7.17 11.44
N THR A 64 14.06 7.54 12.68
CA THR A 64 14.84 6.74 13.63
C THR A 64 14.31 6.91 15.05
N THR A 65 14.40 5.88 15.88
CA THR A 65 14.06 5.97 17.31
C THR A 65 15.21 6.45 18.17
N MET A 66 16.39 6.68 17.59
CA MET A 66 17.58 7.17 18.30
C MET A 66 17.50 8.65 18.68
N THR A 67 16.64 9.42 18.03
CA THR A 67 16.51 10.86 18.27
C THR A 67 15.05 11.25 18.40
N LEU A 68 14.76 12.24 19.24
CA LEU A 68 13.40 12.74 19.42
C LEU A 68 12.79 13.22 18.10
N VAL A 69 13.57 13.96 17.30
CA VAL A 69 13.17 14.40 15.95
C VAL A 69 12.85 13.22 15.04
N GLY A 70 13.67 12.17 15.07
CA GLY A 70 13.43 10.95 14.30
C GLY A 70 12.13 10.25 14.68
N VAL A 71 11.77 10.23 15.97
CA VAL A 71 10.49 9.69 16.44
C VAL A 71 9.32 10.51 15.90
N PHE A 72 9.43 11.84 15.91
CA PHE A 72 8.40 12.70 15.30
C PHE A 72 8.26 12.48 13.79
N GLN A 73 9.37 12.27 13.07
CA GLN A 73 9.33 11.90 11.65
C GLN A 73 8.65 10.55 11.41
N ILE A 74 8.90 9.56 12.26
CA ILE A 74 8.20 8.26 12.22
C ILE A 74 6.69 8.47 12.37
N MET A 75 6.27 9.21 13.39
CA MET A 75 4.85 9.50 13.63
C MET A 75 4.21 10.25 12.45
N ALA A 76 4.90 11.24 11.89
CA ALA A 76 4.42 11.98 10.73
C ALA A 76 4.26 11.06 9.50
N GLY A 77 5.25 10.21 9.23
CA GLY A 77 5.21 9.23 8.14
C GLY A 77 4.06 8.23 8.29
N LEU A 78 3.85 7.69 9.50
CA LEU A 78 2.73 6.78 9.78
C LEU A 78 1.37 7.46 9.63
N ARG A 79 1.23 8.72 10.07
CA ARG A 79 0.01 9.51 9.84
C ARG A 79 -0.27 9.71 8.35
N ARG A 80 0.77 10.02 7.58
CA ARG A 80 0.65 10.18 6.11
C ARG A 80 0.24 8.87 5.43
N LEU A 81 0.80 7.74 5.87
CA LEU A 81 0.44 6.41 5.37
C LEU A 81 -1.00 6.04 5.71
N ARG A 82 -1.43 6.27 6.96
CA ARG A 82 -2.82 6.05 7.37
C ARG A 82 -3.79 6.83 6.47
N ARG A 83 -3.49 8.11 6.23
CA ARG A 83 -4.31 8.96 5.36
C ARG A 83 -4.39 8.38 3.95
N TRP A 84 -3.26 8.00 3.36
CA TRP A 84 -3.23 7.36 2.05
C TRP A 84 -4.03 6.05 2.02
N SER A 85 -3.95 5.22 3.06
CA SER A 85 -4.69 3.96 3.12
C SER A 85 -6.21 4.19 3.09
N VAL A 86 -6.70 5.23 3.77
CA VAL A 86 -8.14 5.55 3.82
C VAL A 86 -8.61 6.24 2.54
N GLU A 87 -7.82 7.17 1.99
CA GLU A 87 -8.22 8.01 0.86
C GLU A 87 -8.01 7.31 -0.50
N VAL A 88 -7.01 6.42 -0.61
CA VAL A 88 -6.60 5.83 -1.90
C VAL A 88 -6.82 4.33 -1.91
N PHE A 89 -6.21 3.60 -0.96
CA PHE A 89 -6.27 2.14 -0.97
C PHE A 89 -7.67 1.61 -0.68
N TRP A 90 -8.37 2.15 0.31
CA TRP A 90 -9.68 1.66 0.71
C TRP A 90 -10.77 1.82 -0.37
N PRO A 91 -10.92 2.98 -1.05
CA PRO A 91 -11.85 3.10 -2.17
C PRO A 91 -11.50 2.15 -3.32
N TRP A 92 -10.20 2.00 -3.61
CA TRP A 92 -9.75 1.06 -4.63
C TRP A 92 -10.10 -0.39 -4.27
N TYR A 93 -9.87 -0.80 -3.01
CA TYR A 93 -10.16 -2.14 -2.52
C TYR A 93 -11.66 -2.45 -2.55
N LYS A 94 -12.50 -1.52 -2.09
CA LYS A 94 -13.97 -1.65 -2.17
C LYS A 94 -14.46 -1.87 -3.60
N LYS A 95 -13.90 -1.13 -4.56
CA LYS A 95 -14.27 -1.21 -5.97
C LYS A 95 -13.84 -2.52 -6.63
N HIS A 96 -12.58 -2.93 -6.46
CA HIS A 96 -11.99 -4.03 -7.25
C HIS A 96 -12.06 -5.39 -6.56
N VAL A 97 -12.05 -5.44 -5.22
CA VAL A 97 -12.07 -6.70 -4.46
C VAL A 97 -13.46 -7.01 -3.93
N LEU A 98 -14.14 -6.01 -3.36
CA LEU A 98 -15.47 -6.22 -2.78
C LEU A 98 -16.61 -5.99 -3.78
N HIS A 99 -16.31 -5.48 -4.99
CA HIS A 99 -17.29 -5.07 -6.00
C HIS A 99 -18.41 -4.16 -5.47
N LEU A 100 -18.13 -3.41 -4.39
CA LEU A 100 -19.05 -2.46 -3.79
C LEU A 100 -19.01 -1.16 -4.60
N HIS A 101 -19.70 -1.17 -5.74
CA HIS A 101 -20.17 0.07 -6.35
C HIS A 101 -21.37 0.53 -5.53
N GLU A 102 -21.31 1.74 -4.96
CA GLU A 102 -22.51 2.36 -4.42
C GLU A 102 -23.54 2.43 -5.55
N VAL A 103 -24.60 1.63 -5.43
CA VAL A 103 -25.83 1.82 -6.19
C VAL A 103 -26.42 3.12 -5.64
N THR A 104 -26.01 4.25 -6.18
CA THR A 104 -26.80 5.47 -6.05
C THR A 104 -28.08 5.21 -6.84
N GLN A 105 -29.09 4.70 -6.13
CA GLN A 105 -30.48 4.74 -6.57
C GLN A 105 -30.79 6.21 -6.89
N ILE A 106 -30.72 6.56 -8.16
CA ILE A 106 -31.37 7.76 -8.66
C ILE A 106 -32.85 7.40 -8.69
N GLU A 107 -33.56 7.72 -7.61
CA GLU A 107 -35.00 7.94 -7.67
C GLU A 107 -35.23 9.10 -8.66
N SER A 108 -35.46 8.75 -9.91
CA SER A 108 -35.98 9.65 -10.94
C SER A 108 -37.00 8.88 -11.74
N GLY A 109 -38.21 8.89 -11.21
CA GLY A 109 -39.39 8.28 -11.81
C GLY A 109 -40.64 8.94 -11.28
N SER A 110 -40.68 10.27 -11.35
CA SER A 110 -41.94 11.00 -11.39
C SER A 110 -42.74 10.49 -12.58
N ARG A 111 -43.86 9.84 -12.29
CA ARG A 111 -45.06 9.82 -13.12
C ARG A 111 -46.28 9.56 -12.24
#